data_AF-I3E9Z5-F1
#
_entry.id   AF-I3E9Z5-F1
#
_cell.length_a   1.000
_cell.length_b   1.000
_cell.length_c   1.000
_cell.angle_alpha   90.00
_cell.angle_beta   90.00
_cell.angle_gamma   90.00
#
_symmetry.space_group_name_H-M   'P 1'
#
loop_
_entity.id
_entity.type
_entity.pdbx_description
1 polymer ?
#
loop_
_entity_poly.entity_id
_entity_poly.type
_entity_poly.pdbx_seq_one_letter_code
_entity_poly.pdbx_strand_id
1 'polypeptide(L)'
;MDGAFFYWICWLIWVAATFLLDSKNIYRYTISKRMLIIIILSPIHFSVFHFQVYAAAVFIFFSIIMDISRLKKRTILYFFVTSFIIMLAYVSFLMFELYDPVWVIINRDWLLTFILMYLTIMLQSEVRMRMYTLLAGVLQGELLYSFVLRQNGFTYPIGSLEFLDFAALAVAILLLWSGLKFTAAYFNTHFNHFEREKHKSS
;
A
#
# COMPACT_ATOMS: atom_id res chain seq x y z
N MET A 1 -16.39 4.07 -1.48
CA MET A 1 -16.66 2.65 -1.82
C MET A 1 -16.84 1.88 -0.52
N ASP A 2 -17.80 0.94 -0.45
CA ASP A 2 -18.30 0.37 0.81
C ASP A 2 -17.40 -0.73 1.45
N GLY A 3 -16.10 -0.79 1.12
CA GLY A 3 -15.16 -1.80 1.63
C GLY A 3 -15.05 -3.07 0.76
N ALA A 4 -15.73 -3.11 -0.39
CA ALA A 4 -15.81 -4.30 -1.24
C ALA A 4 -14.44 -4.71 -1.83
N PHE A 5 -13.66 -3.74 -2.33
CA PHE A 5 -12.34 -4.03 -2.89
C PHE A 5 -11.36 -4.49 -1.82
N PHE A 6 -11.40 -3.87 -0.66
CA PHE A 6 -10.60 -4.22 0.50
C PHE A 6 -10.82 -5.69 0.89
N TYR A 7 -12.07 -6.10 1.13
CA TYR A 7 -12.34 -7.48 1.50
C TYR A 7 -11.93 -8.46 0.39
N TRP A 8 -12.23 -8.13 -0.87
CA TRP A 8 -11.91 -9.01 -1.99
C TRP A 8 -10.39 -9.20 -2.15
N ILE A 9 -9.63 -8.11 -2.13
CA ILE A 9 -8.16 -8.14 -2.26
C ILE A 9 -7.53 -8.81 -1.03
N CYS A 10 -7.97 -8.50 0.19
CA CYS A 10 -7.44 -9.13 1.40
C CYS A 10 -7.71 -10.64 1.43
N TRP A 11 -8.91 -11.08 1.00
CA TRP A 11 -9.21 -12.51 0.87
C TRP A 11 -8.34 -13.18 -0.20
N LEU A 12 -8.15 -12.56 -1.37
CA LEU A 12 -7.27 -13.09 -2.41
C LEU A 12 -5.83 -13.22 -1.92
N ILE A 13 -5.29 -12.20 -1.24
CA ILE A 13 -3.94 -12.25 -0.67
C ILE A 13 -3.86 -13.34 0.40
N TRP A 14 -4.89 -13.51 1.22
CA TRP A 14 -4.93 -14.57 2.23
C TRP A 14 -4.95 -15.96 1.60
N VAL A 15 -5.81 -16.21 0.60
CA VAL A 15 -5.85 -17.49 -0.14
C VAL A 15 -4.52 -17.76 -0.83
N ALA A 16 -3.93 -16.74 -1.45
CA ALA A 16 -2.60 -16.87 -2.06
C ALA A 16 -1.51 -17.21 -1.03
N ALA A 17 -1.54 -16.56 0.13
CA ALA A 17 -0.59 -16.83 1.19
C ALA A 17 -0.76 -18.23 1.79
N THR A 18 -1.99 -18.74 1.94
CA THR A 18 -2.23 -20.05 2.58
C THR A 18 -2.03 -21.23 1.63
N PHE A 19 -2.48 -21.12 0.38
CA PHE A 19 -2.51 -22.23 -0.58
C PHE A 19 -1.43 -22.19 -1.65
N LEU A 20 -1.02 -21.01 -2.13
CA LEU A 20 -0.06 -20.88 -3.23
C LEU A 20 1.40 -20.76 -2.75
N LEU A 21 1.63 -20.30 -1.52
CA LEU A 21 2.99 -20.18 -0.97
C LEU A 21 3.51 -21.54 -0.46
N ASP A 22 4.74 -21.88 -0.86
CA ASP A 22 5.40 -23.10 -0.39
C ASP A 22 5.50 -23.13 1.15
N SER A 23 5.30 -24.33 1.69
CA SER A 23 5.38 -24.68 3.10
C SER A 23 6.68 -24.24 3.79
N LYS A 24 7.77 -24.12 3.04
CA LYS A 24 9.08 -23.68 3.55
C LYS A 24 9.21 -22.16 3.69
N ASN A 25 8.27 -21.37 3.16
CA ASN A 25 8.38 -19.92 3.17
C ASN A 25 8.03 -19.34 4.55
N ILE A 26 9.02 -18.71 5.20
CA ILE A 26 8.88 -18.14 6.54
C ILE A 26 7.83 -17.03 6.63
N TYR A 27 7.51 -16.35 5.52
CA TYR A 27 6.54 -15.26 5.47
C TYR A 27 5.09 -15.73 5.39
N ARG A 28 4.85 -17.02 5.10
CA ARG A 28 3.52 -17.60 4.90
C ARG A 28 2.58 -17.34 6.09
N TYR A 29 3.05 -17.69 7.28
CA TYR A 29 2.28 -17.56 8.51
C TYR A 29 2.07 -16.11 8.92
N THR A 30 3.09 -15.28 8.74
CA THR A 30 3.04 -13.86 9.10
C THR A 30 2.03 -13.09 8.24
N ILE A 31 2.05 -13.29 6.92
CA ILE A 31 1.13 -12.61 6.00
C ILE A 31 -0.31 -13.06 6.27
N SER A 32 -0.54 -14.38 6.35
CA SER A 32 -1.87 -14.94 6.59
C SER A 32 -2.50 -14.43 7.89
N LYS A 33 -1.72 -14.45 8.99
CA LYS A 33 -2.18 -13.94 10.29
C LYS A 33 -2.51 -12.45 10.24
N ARG A 34 -1.66 -11.63 9.60
CA ARG A 34 -1.89 -10.19 9.49
C ARG A 34 -3.14 -9.87 8.67
N MET A 35 -3.36 -10.56 7.55
CA MET A 35 -4.54 -10.35 6.72
C MET A 35 -5.83 -10.67 7.47
N LEU A 36 -5.89 -11.78 8.21
CA LEU A 36 -7.07 -12.12 9.03
C LEU A 36 -7.33 -11.09 10.13
N ILE A 37 -6.28 -10.64 10.83
CA ILE A 37 -6.42 -9.61 11.87
C ILE A 37 -6.95 -8.31 11.27
N ILE A 38 -6.43 -7.89 10.11
CA ILE A 38 -6.87 -6.69 9.40
C ILE A 38 -8.36 -6.79 9.02
N ILE A 39 -8.80 -7.94 8.50
CA ILE A 39 -10.21 -8.18 8.17
C ILE A 39 -11.08 -8.10 9.44
N ILE A 40 -10.69 -8.74 10.54
CA ILE A 40 -11.45 -8.74 11.81
C ILE A 40 -11.52 -7.33 12.42
N LEU A 41 -10.45 -6.54 12.30
CA LEU A 41 -10.38 -5.17 12.84
C LEU A 41 -11.05 -4.12 11.95
N SER A 42 -11.36 -4.45 10.70
CA SER A 42 -11.92 -3.49 9.73
C SER A 42 -13.25 -2.83 10.13
N PRO A 43 -14.23 -3.49 10.78
CA PRO A 43 -15.46 -2.80 11.21
C PRO A 43 -15.29 -2.06 12.55
N ILE A 44 -14.22 -2.34 13.30
CA ILE A 44 -14.01 -1.79 14.64
C ILE A 44 -13.47 -0.37 14.51
N HIS A 45 -14.22 0.59 15.03
CA HIS A 45 -13.82 1.99 15.11
C HIS A 45 -14.06 2.52 16.52
N PHE A 46 -13.26 3.49 16.92
CA PHE A 46 -13.35 4.12 18.23
C PHE A 46 -13.12 5.63 18.09
N SER A 47 -13.75 6.40 18.98
CA SER A 47 -13.61 7.85 19.00
C SER A 47 -12.50 8.27 19.98
N VAL A 48 -11.49 8.99 19.48
CA VAL A 48 -10.36 9.50 20.26
C VAL A 48 -10.29 11.01 20.11
N PHE A 49 -10.48 11.76 21.21
CA PHE A 49 -10.42 13.23 21.20
C PHE A 49 -11.25 13.87 20.06
N HIS A 50 -12.41 13.29 19.73
CA HIS A 50 -13.31 13.63 18.60
C HIS A 50 -12.84 13.27 17.18
N PHE A 51 -11.81 12.45 17.04
CA PHE A 51 -11.51 11.74 15.79
C PHE A 51 -12.13 10.36 15.82
N GLN A 52 -12.84 9.96 14.77
CA GLN A 52 -13.20 8.57 14.56
C GLN A 52 -12.02 7.86 13.91
N VAL A 53 -11.48 6.84 14.57
CA VAL A 53 -10.31 6.09 14.10
C VAL A 53 -10.67 4.61 14.00
N TYR A 54 -10.37 4.00 12.85
CA TYR A 54 -10.59 2.59 12.60
C TYR A 54 -9.38 1.75 13.06
N ALA A 55 -9.66 0.64 13.74
CA ALA A 55 -8.64 -0.21 14.34
C ALA A 55 -7.72 -0.88 13.31
N ALA A 56 -8.25 -1.20 12.12
CA ALA A 56 -7.45 -1.79 11.04
C ALA A 56 -6.30 -0.87 10.59
N ALA A 57 -6.56 0.44 10.41
CA ALA A 57 -5.54 1.41 10.02
C ALA A 57 -4.42 1.51 11.07
N VAL A 58 -4.79 1.54 12.36
CA VAL A 58 -3.83 1.55 13.48
C VAL A 58 -2.98 0.29 13.48
N PHE A 59 -3.61 -0.88 13.28
CA PHE A 59 -2.90 -2.15 13.24
C PHE A 59 -1.92 -2.25 12.05
N ILE A 60 -2.32 -1.76 10.86
CA ILE A 60 -1.45 -1.70 9.68
C ILE A 60 -0.24 -0.80 9.98
N PHE A 61 -0.48 0.40 10.51
CA PHE A 61 0.57 1.35 10.84
C PHE A 61 1.59 0.77 11.82
N PHE A 62 1.11 0.19 12.92
CA PHE A 62 1.96 -0.40 13.94
C PHE A 62 2.74 -1.61 13.41
N SER A 63 2.11 -2.43 12.56
CA SER A 63 2.77 -3.56 11.89
C SER A 63 3.94 -3.12 11.02
N ILE A 64 3.79 -2.01 10.28
CA ILE A 64 4.87 -1.45 9.45
C ILE A 64 6.00 -0.93 10.33
N ILE A 65 5.70 -0.17 11.39
CA ILE A 65 6.73 0.35 12.30
C ILE A 65 7.51 -0.78 12.97
N MET A 66 6.84 -1.85 13.42
CA MET A 66 7.51 -3.02 13.99
C MET A 66 8.47 -3.70 13.01
N ASP A 67 8.14 -3.75 11.73
CA ASP A 67 9.02 -4.34 10.71
C ASP A 67 10.20 -3.42 10.38
N ILE A 68 9.95 -2.11 10.22
CA ILE A 68 10.97 -1.11 9.89
C ILE A 68 11.96 -0.90 11.03
N SER A 69 11.52 -0.94 12.28
CA SER A 69 12.39 -0.75 13.46
C SER A 69 13.51 -1.79 13.59
N ARG A 70 13.38 -2.94 12.91
CA ARG A 70 14.40 -4.00 12.86
C ARG A 70 15.48 -3.75 11.80
N LEU A 71 15.33 -2.72 10.96
CA LEU A 71 16.27 -2.39 9.89
C LEU A 71 17.38 -1.44 10.38
N LYS A 72 18.40 -1.25 9.53
CA LYS A 72 19.51 -0.32 9.81
C LYS A 72 19.00 1.12 9.90
N LYS A 73 19.59 1.93 10.79
CA LYS A 73 19.21 3.34 11.00
C LYS A 73 19.13 4.17 9.70
N ARG A 74 20.06 3.95 8.76
CA ARG A 74 20.05 4.62 7.45
C ARG A 74 18.80 4.29 6.63
N THR A 75 18.38 3.03 6.65
CA THR A 75 17.15 2.57 5.97
C THR A 75 15.91 3.14 6.63
N ILE A 76 15.90 3.26 7.97
CA ILE A 76 14.80 3.89 8.72
C ILE A 76 14.67 5.37 8.34
N LEU A 77 15.78 6.11 8.29
CA LEU A 77 15.76 7.53 7.90
C LEU A 77 15.28 7.68 6.45
N TYR A 78 15.79 6.85 5.54
CA TYR A 78 15.35 6.86 4.15
C TYR A 78 13.85 6.55 4.02
N PHE A 79 13.38 5.52 4.71
CA PHE A 79 11.95 5.18 4.79
C PHE A 79 11.12 6.37 5.25
N PHE A 80 11.50 7.02 6.35
CA PHE A 80 10.79 8.19 6.89
C PHE A 80 10.68 9.33 5.88
N VAL A 81 11.78 9.69 5.20
CA VAL A 81 11.76 10.75 4.18
C VAL A 81 10.85 10.34 3.01
N THR A 82 10.96 9.11 2.52
CA THR A 82 10.13 8.65 1.40
C THR A 82 8.65 8.56 1.77
N SER A 83 8.29 8.11 2.98
CA SER A 83 6.90 8.05 3.43
C SER A 83 6.33 9.46 3.63
N PHE A 84 7.15 10.41 4.10
CA PHE A 84 6.77 11.80 4.21
C PHE A 84 6.48 12.45 2.85
N ILE A 85 7.26 12.12 1.81
CA ILE A 85 6.97 12.58 0.44
C ILE A 85 5.62 12.01 -0.05
N ILE A 86 5.36 10.71 0.15
CA ILE A 86 4.07 10.08 -0.20
C ILE A 86 2.91 10.74 0.58
N MET A 87 3.11 11.00 1.88
CA MET A 87 2.14 11.68 2.73
C MET A 87 1.76 13.05 2.16
N LEU A 88 2.73 13.88 1.80
CA LEU A 88 2.49 15.20 1.23
C LEU A 88 1.77 15.11 -0.12
N ALA A 89 2.17 14.17 -0.98
CA ALA A 89 1.51 13.96 -2.28
C ALA A 89 0.04 13.56 -2.10
N TYR A 90 -0.25 12.65 -1.18
CA TYR A 90 -1.60 12.21 -0.85
C TYR A 90 -2.48 13.37 -0.35
N VAL A 91 -2.00 14.11 0.65
CA VAL A 91 -2.76 15.23 1.24
C VAL A 91 -2.97 16.35 0.22
N SER A 92 -1.95 16.66 -0.59
CA SER A 92 -2.05 17.69 -1.62
C SER A 92 -3.12 17.33 -2.66
N PHE A 93 -3.18 16.07 -3.07
CA PHE A 93 -4.21 15.61 -4.01
C PHE A 93 -5.62 15.73 -3.40
N LEU A 94 -5.82 15.25 -2.17
CA LEU A 94 -7.12 15.33 -1.52
C LEU A 94 -7.57 16.76 -1.23
N MET A 95 -6.64 17.65 -0.91
CA MET A 95 -6.93 19.08 -0.77
C MET A 95 -7.29 19.69 -2.12
N PHE A 96 -6.58 19.34 -3.19
CA PHE A 96 -6.90 19.82 -4.54
C PHE A 96 -8.30 19.37 -4.99
N GLU A 97 -8.65 18.10 -4.77
CA GLU A 97 -9.98 17.56 -5.04
C GLU A 97 -11.08 18.31 -4.26
N LEU A 98 -10.80 18.70 -3.01
CA LEU A 98 -11.75 19.43 -2.17
C LEU A 98 -12.07 20.84 -2.74
N TYR A 99 -11.10 21.51 -3.36
CA TYR A 99 -11.27 22.87 -3.88
C TYR A 99 -11.76 22.92 -5.33
N ASP A 100 -11.32 22.00 -6.19
CA ASP A 100 -11.73 21.95 -7.60
C ASP A 100 -12.00 20.50 -8.06
N PRO A 101 -13.26 20.04 -7.92
CA PRO A 101 -13.63 18.66 -8.26
C PRO A 101 -13.71 18.42 -9.79
N VAL A 102 -13.67 19.47 -10.63
CA VAL A 102 -13.86 19.35 -12.09
C VAL A 102 -12.67 18.67 -12.77
N TRP A 103 -11.48 18.75 -12.17
CA TRP A 103 -10.27 18.09 -12.70
C TRP A 103 -10.32 16.56 -12.60
N VAL A 104 -11.19 16.00 -11.76
CA VAL A 104 -11.30 14.55 -11.52
C VAL A 104 -12.31 13.95 -12.52
N ILE A 105 -11.95 13.98 -13.81
CA ILE A 105 -12.74 13.38 -14.90
C ILE A 105 -12.72 11.83 -14.80
N ILE A 106 -11.65 11.28 -14.20
CA ILE A 106 -11.47 9.85 -13.90
C ILE A 106 -11.79 9.62 -12.42
N ASN A 107 -12.31 8.44 -12.06
CA ASN A 107 -12.54 8.08 -10.65
C ASN A 107 -11.31 8.39 -9.77
N ARG A 108 -11.54 9.19 -8.72
CA ARG A 108 -10.50 9.76 -7.84
C ARG A 108 -9.53 8.70 -7.31
N ASP A 109 -10.05 7.52 -6.93
CA ASP A 109 -9.28 6.49 -6.24
C ASP A 109 -8.23 5.87 -7.20
N TRP A 110 -8.58 5.75 -8.47
CA TRP A 110 -7.68 5.28 -9.52
C TRP A 110 -6.58 6.29 -9.83
N LEU A 111 -6.95 7.56 -10.03
CA LEU A 111 -5.98 8.61 -10.34
C LEU A 111 -4.95 8.77 -9.20
N LEU A 112 -5.44 8.86 -7.97
CA LEU A 112 -4.61 8.93 -6.78
C LEU A 112 -3.71 7.70 -6.65
N THR A 113 -4.25 6.50 -6.91
CA THR A 113 -3.47 5.27 -6.88
C THR A 113 -2.32 5.30 -7.88
N PHE A 114 -2.57 5.68 -9.13
CA PHE A 114 -1.52 5.74 -10.16
C PHE A 114 -0.42 6.73 -9.81
N ILE A 115 -0.78 7.92 -9.31
CA ILE A 115 0.18 8.96 -8.91
C ILE A 115 1.06 8.44 -7.77
N LEU A 116 0.46 7.91 -6.70
CA LEU A 116 1.22 7.43 -5.54
C LEU A 116 2.04 6.18 -5.86
N MET A 117 1.52 5.28 -6.70
CA MET A 117 2.26 4.11 -7.16
C MET A 117 3.50 4.54 -7.96
N TYR A 118 3.34 5.44 -8.92
CA TYR A 118 4.45 5.96 -9.72
C TYR A 118 5.53 6.57 -8.83
N LEU A 119 5.14 7.43 -7.89
CA LEU A 119 6.03 8.08 -6.95
C LEU A 119 6.76 7.06 -6.06
N THR A 120 6.04 6.06 -5.55
CA THR A 120 6.60 4.98 -4.71
C THR A 120 7.61 4.13 -5.48
N ILE A 121 7.35 3.82 -6.75
CA ILE A 121 8.26 3.05 -7.61
C ILE A 121 9.57 3.81 -7.85
N MET A 122 9.49 5.14 -7.99
CA MET A 122 10.66 6.01 -8.14
C MET A 122 11.46 6.15 -6.85
N LEU A 123 10.78 6.23 -5.70
CA LEU A 123 11.41 6.43 -4.40
C LEU A 123 12.03 5.16 -3.80
N GLN A 124 11.45 3.97 -4.05
CA GLN A 124 11.92 2.73 -3.44
C GLN A 124 12.24 1.68 -4.51
N SER A 125 13.36 0.98 -4.36
CA SER A 125 13.76 -0.09 -5.29
C SER A 125 13.15 -1.45 -4.92
N GLU A 126 13.15 -1.79 -3.64
CA GLU A 126 12.68 -3.07 -3.12
C GLU A 126 11.15 -3.09 -2.97
N VAL A 127 10.50 -4.15 -3.45
CA VAL A 127 9.03 -4.31 -3.43
C VAL A 127 8.46 -4.23 -2.01
N ARG A 128 9.15 -4.82 -1.02
CA ARG A 128 8.72 -4.75 0.38
C ARG A 128 8.74 -3.33 0.91
N MET A 129 9.83 -2.61 0.66
CA MET A 129 9.98 -1.21 1.08
C MET A 129 8.99 -0.30 0.35
N ARG A 130 8.70 -0.55 -0.94
CA ARG A 130 7.65 0.14 -1.69
C ARG A 130 6.29 0.02 -0.99
N MET A 131 5.87 -1.20 -0.65
CA MET A 131 4.59 -1.42 0.04
C MET A 131 4.53 -0.70 1.40
N TYR A 132 5.58 -0.82 2.21
CA TYR A 132 5.63 -0.15 3.51
C TYR A 132 5.60 1.36 3.38
N THR A 133 6.37 1.94 2.44
CA THR A 133 6.43 3.39 2.22
C THR A 133 5.09 3.92 1.71
N LEU A 134 4.44 3.21 0.79
CA LEU A 134 3.11 3.57 0.29
C LEU A 134 2.09 3.56 1.44
N LEU A 135 1.94 2.44 2.14
CA LEU A 135 0.94 2.30 3.19
C LEU A 135 1.18 3.28 4.35
N ALA A 136 2.42 3.42 4.82
CA ALA A 136 2.73 4.35 5.89
C ALA A 136 2.53 5.81 5.47
N GLY A 137 2.92 6.17 4.24
CA GLY A 137 2.73 7.53 3.73
C GLY A 137 1.26 7.90 3.58
N VAL A 138 0.43 7.00 3.04
CA VAL A 138 -1.01 7.25 2.91
C VAL A 138 -1.71 7.26 4.27
N LEU A 139 -1.35 6.37 5.21
CA LEU A 139 -1.88 6.41 6.59
C LEU A 139 -1.53 7.71 7.32
N GLN A 140 -0.26 8.15 7.22
CA GLN A 140 0.16 9.45 7.77
C GLN A 140 -0.57 10.60 7.07
N GLY A 141 -0.82 10.47 5.77
CA GLY A 141 -1.50 11.48 4.97
C GLY A 141 -2.95 11.60 5.37
N GLU A 142 -3.62 10.48 5.63
CA GLU A 142 -4.99 10.46 6.13
C GLU A 142 -5.11 11.11 7.51
N LEU A 143 -4.17 10.83 8.42
CA LEU A 143 -4.10 11.50 9.72
C LEU A 143 -3.96 13.02 9.56
N LEU A 144 -3.04 13.46 8.70
CA LEU A 144 -2.81 14.88 8.44
C LEU A 144 -4.03 15.55 7.78
N TYR A 145 -4.64 14.88 6.81
CA TYR A 145 -5.84 15.37 6.11
C TYR A 145 -7.02 15.53 7.07
N SER A 146 -7.29 14.52 7.91
CA SER A 146 -8.34 14.60 8.93
C SER A 146 -8.09 15.74 9.92
N PHE A 147 -6.83 15.93 10.32
CA PHE A 147 -6.45 17.04 11.19
C PHE A 147 -6.70 18.42 10.56
N VAL A 148 -6.31 18.60 9.30
CA VAL A 148 -6.53 19.85 8.54
C VAL A 148 -8.02 20.12 8.33
N LEU A 149 -8.80 19.12 7.93
CA LEU A 149 -10.25 19.25 7.75
C LEU A 149 -10.97 19.64 9.03
N ARG A 150 -10.54 19.08 10.16
CA ARG A 150 -11.12 19.38 11.45
C ARG A 150 -10.89 20.83 11.88
N GLN A 151 -9.73 21.41 11.58
CA GLN A 151 -9.50 22.83 11.82
C GLN A 151 -10.47 23.72 11.04
N ASN A 152 -10.94 23.24 9.89
CA ASN A 152 -11.95 23.89 9.05
C ASN A 152 -13.40 23.48 9.40
N GLY A 153 -13.62 22.77 10.52
CA GLY A 153 -14.95 22.38 11.01
C GLY A 153 -15.53 21.08 10.43
N PHE A 154 -14.80 20.38 9.57
CA PHE A 154 -15.26 19.12 8.97
C PHE A 154 -14.83 17.90 9.80
N THR A 155 -15.74 16.94 9.97
CA THR A 155 -15.42 15.66 10.61
C THR A 155 -15.09 14.63 9.53
N TYR A 156 -13.85 14.14 9.53
CA TYR A 156 -13.39 13.11 8.60
C TYR A 156 -12.86 11.88 9.36
N PRO A 157 -13.45 10.68 9.17
CA PRO A 157 -13.02 9.47 9.84
C PRO A 157 -11.67 8.97 9.30
N ILE A 158 -10.74 8.63 10.20
CA ILE A 158 -9.42 8.09 9.88
C ILE A 158 -9.50 6.56 9.83
N GLY A 159 -9.02 5.97 8.75
CA GLY A 159 -8.95 4.56 8.47
C GLY A 159 -10.25 3.97 7.97
N SER A 160 -11.13 4.81 7.42
CA SER A 160 -12.47 4.39 6.97
C SER A 160 -12.42 3.23 5.97
N LEU A 161 -13.54 2.53 5.78
CA LEU A 161 -13.61 1.45 4.79
C LEU A 161 -13.30 1.96 3.37
N GLU A 162 -13.64 3.21 3.04
CA GLU A 162 -13.28 3.82 1.76
C GLU A 162 -11.76 3.97 1.61
N PHE A 163 -11.09 4.41 2.68
CA PHE A 163 -9.64 4.49 2.73
C PHE A 163 -9.00 3.11 2.58
N LEU A 164 -9.56 2.09 3.24
CA LEU A 164 -9.06 0.72 3.14
C LEU A 164 -9.25 0.12 1.74
N ASP A 165 -10.34 0.44 1.05
CA ASP A 165 -10.56 0.09 -0.36
C ASP A 165 -9.46 0.68 -1.25
N PHE A 166 -9.22 1.99 -1.11
CA PHE A 166 -8.15 2.68 -1.82
C PHE A 166 -6.78 2.07 -1.52
N ALA A 167 -6.45 1.85 -0.24
CA ALA A 167 -5.15 1.32 0.18
C ALA A 167 -4.94 -0.11 -0.35
N ALA A 168 -5.97 -0.95 -0.31
CA ALA A 168 -5.92 -2.29 -0.86
C ALA A 168 -5.72 -2.28 -2.38
N LEU A 169 -6.43 -1.41 -3.10
CA LEU A 169 -6.29 -1.23 -4.54
C LEU A 169 -4.87 -0.77 -4.90
N ALA A 170 -4.32 0.21 -4.18
CA ALA A 170 -2.97 0.72 -4.40
C ALA A 170 -1.90 -0.35 -4.16
N VAL A 171 -2.04 -1.17 -3.10
CA VAL A 171 -1.14 -2.30 -2.84
C VAL A 171 -1.29 -3.38 -3.92
N ALA A 172 -2.51 -3.70 -4.34
CA ALA A 172 -2.76 -4.71 -5.37
C ALA A 172 -2.10 -4.33 -6.70
N ILE A 173 -2.26 -3.09 -7.17
CA ILE A 173 -1.63 -2.62 -8.41
C ILE A 173 -0.10 -2.62 -8.28
N LEU A 174 0.44 -2.20 -7.14
CA LEU A 174 1.89 -2.22 -6.89
C LEU A 174 2.46 -3.65 -6.92
N LEU A 175 1.74 -4.61 -6.34
CA LEU A 175 2.10 -6.03 -6.38
C LEU A 175 2.02 -6.59 -7.80
N LEU A 176 0.96 -6.27 -8.56
CA LEU A 176 0.82 -6.66 -9.96
C LEU A 176 1.99 -6.13 -10.80
N TRP A 177 2.33 -4.85 -10.67
CA TRP A 177 3.47 -4.25 -11.35
C TRP A 177 4.79 -4.93 -11.01
N SER A 178 4.98 -5.26 -9.74
CA SER A 178 6.19 -5.95 -9.27
C SER A 178 6.26 -7.39 -9.78
N GLY A 179 5.13 -8.09 -9.86
CA GLY A 179 5.02 -9.43 -10.45
C GLY A 179 5.29 -9.44 -11.96
N LEU A 180 4.79 -8.44 -12.69
CA LEU A 180 5.07 -8.27 -14.13
C LEU A 180 6.57 -8.08 -14.39
N LYS A 181 7.26 -7.30 -13.54
CA LYS A 181 8.73 -7.15 -13.65
C LYS A 181 9.47 -8.46 -13.43
N PHE A 182 9.04 -9.25 -12.45
CA PHE A 182 9.68 -10.53 -12.14
C PHE A 182 9.50 -11.55 -13.29
N THR A 183 8.28 -11.66 -13.82
CA THR A 183 7.99 -12.54 -14.96
C THR A 183 8.73 -12.09 -16.22
N ALA A 184 8.74 -10.80 -16.55
CA ALA A 184 9.50 -10.27 -17.68
C ALA A 184 11.02 -10.54 -17.56
N ALA A 185 11.58 -10.38 -16.35
CA ALA A 185 12.99 -10.72 -16.10
C ALA A 185 13.26 -12.22 -16.29
N TYR A 186 12.36 -13.09 -15.82
CA TYR A 186 12.46 -14.54 -16.00
C TYR A 186 12.43 -14.94 -17.49
N PHE A 187 11.50 -14.37 -18.27
CA PHE A 187 11.43 -14.60 -19.71
C PHE A 187 12.72 -14.15 -20.43
N ASN A 188 13.27 -12.99 -20.09
CA ASN A 188 14.49 -12.50 -20.70
C ASN A 188 15.70 -13.40 -20.38
N THR A 189 15.80 -13.92 -19.16
CA THR A 189 16.87 -14.89 -18.81
C THR A 189 16.74 -16.22 -19.55
N HIS A 190 15.51 -16.71 -19.77
CA HIS A 190 15.28 -17.96 -20.50
C HIS A 190 15.56 -17.80 -22.01
N PHE A 191 15.23 -16.65 -22.59
CA PHE A 191 15.48 -16.35 -24.00
C PHE A 191 16.98 -16.17 -24.30
N ASN A 192 17.71 -15.47 -23.43
CA ASN A 192 19.17 -15.33 -23.54
C ASN A 192 19.93 -16.67 -23.39
N HIS A 193 19.38 -17.63 -22.63
CA HIS A 193 19.94 -18.98 -22.55
C HIS A 193 19.81 -19.72 -23.89
N PHE A 194 18.64 -19.59 -24.55
CA PHE A 194 18.39 -20.16 -25.87
C PHE A 194 19.30 -19.56 -26.96
N GLU A 195 19.57 -18.26 -26.93
CA GLU A 195 20.50 -17.64 -27.89
C GLU A 195 21.96 -18.09 -27.67
N ARG A 196 22.39 -18.29 -26.42
CA ARG A 196 23.75 -18.78 -26.11
C ARG A 196 23.98 -20.25 -26.52
N GLU A 197 22.95 -21.09 -26.50
CA GLU A 197 23.04 -22.46 -27.02
C GLU A 197 23.10 -22.51 -28.54
N LYS A 198 22.43 -21.56 -29.22
CA LYS A 198 22.48 -21.44 -30.68
C LYS A 198 23.84 -20.97 -31.21
N HIS A 199 24.58 -20.16 -30.43
CA HIS A 199 25.94 -19.73 -30.79
C HIS A 199 27.05 -20.74 -30.48
N LYS A 200 26.79 -21.80 -29.69
CA LYS A 200 27.76 -22.88 -29.43
C LYS A 200 27.63 -24.07 -30.40
N SER A 201 26.59 -24.09 -31.23
CA SER A 201 26.28 -25.16 -32.18
C SER A 201 26.58 -24.80 -33.64
N SER A 202 27.21 -23.64 -33.88
CA SER A 202 27.73 -23.20 -35.19
C SER A 202 29.24 -23.05 -35.14
#